data_AF-A0A979FDC4-F1
#
_entry.id   AF-A0A979FDC4-F1
#
_cell.length_a   1.000
_cell.length_b   1.000
_cell.length_c   1.000
_cell.angle_alpha   90.00
_cell.angle_beta   90.00
_cell.angle_gamma   90.00
#
_symmetry.space_group_name_H-M   'P 1'
#
loop_
_entity.id
_entity.type
_entity.pdbx_description
1 polymer ?
#
loop_
_entity_poly.entity_id
_entity_poly.type
_entity_poly.pdbx_seq_one_letter_code
_entity_poly.pdbx_strand_id
1 'polypeptide(L)'
;MNGCHKEAQDLGSSSACTQGDGDPHNLEVKNQDSCLSEESKKTDQQPIRSPEQAVEVKKKITYAMLLKEGRRFNIDLMSKLLYSRGLLVDLLIKSNVSRYAEFKNISCILTCHNGKVEQVPCSRADVFGSKQLTVVEKRMLMKFLTFCLDFEQHQEEFKDFTEIPFLEFLKCKNLTENLQHFILHSIAMVSQDSPTINGLKATQHFLRCLGRYGNTPFLFPLYGLGEIPQCFCRMCAVFGGIYCLRHSVQCLVVDKESGKCKAVIDTHGQRISCSHFVVEDSYIRDDQRMQTTYKKISRAVVITDRSILPSQSDHQISLVTVPPLEPSSPAVRMVELSSFSMTCMPGTYLVHLTCSSSGSAHEDLAPVVSRLFHVPSSCTEESIQGSEENEKPVVLWAMYFNMRDTSGFENSSYNLPSNVHVCTGPDDSLGSDYSINLAELVFHQLLPDEEFCPPAPNPEDIIYDGDQGEGAIFEGDSQKEEAVIEGEDGSQAHKQHGATCSSEPAESTDSIGHEILTEYDIQSPPLGNSP
;
A
#
# COMPACT_ATOMS: atom_id res chain seq x y z
N MET A 1 -41.59 -55.30 -14.90
CA MET A 1 -42.41 -56.43 -14.40
C MET A 1 -42.57 -56.24 -12.91
N ASN A 2 -43.84 -56.09 -12.48
CA ASN A 2 -44.50 -56.42 -11.19
C ASN A 2 -43.75 -56.16 -9.87
N GLY A 3 -44.30 -55.55 -8.82
CA GLY A 3 -45.66 -55.16 -8.43
C GLY A 3 -45.63 -54.71 -6.94
N CYS A 4 -46.46 -53.73 -6.54
CA CYS A 4 -47.61 -53.85 -5.59
C CYS A 4 -47.21 -54.20 -4.12
N HIS A 5 -47.54 -53.50 -3.03
CA HIS A 5 -48.80 -52.93 -2.50
C HIS A 5 -48.46 -51.88 -1.40
N LYS A 6 -49.10 -50.69 -1.32
CA LYS A 6 -50.25 -50.28 -0.46
C LYS A 6 -50.24 -50.78 1.00
N GLU A 7 -50.21 -49.85 1.96
CA GLU A 7 -51.31 -49.61 2.92
C GLU A 7 -51.12 -48.30 3.72
N ALA A 8 -52.23 -47.63 3.96
CA ALA A 8 -52.40 -46.42 4.75
C ALA A 8 -53.22 -46.76 6.00
N GLN A 9 -52.96 -46.11 7.13
CA GLN A 9 -53.95 -45.97 8.20
C GLN A 9 -53.88 -44.58 8.84
N ASP A 10 -55.08 -44.07 9.00
CA ASP A 10 -55.56 -42.76 9.40
C ASP A 10 -56.05 -42.83 10.85
N LEU A 11 -55.90 -41.77 11.64
CA LEU A 11 -56.60 -41.56 12.92
C LEU A 11 -56.87 -40.05 13.08
N GLY A 12 -58.14 -39.68 12.89
CA GLY A 12 -58.69 -38.33 12.98
C GLY A 12 -58.82 -37.76 14.40
N SER A 13 -59.11 -36.47 14.55
CA SER A 13 -60.46 -35.87 14.80
C SER A 13 -60.22 -34.42 15.29
N SER A 14 -61.07 -33.38 15.19
CA SER A 14 -62.45 -33.17 14.72
C SER A 14 -62.75 -31.67 14.45
N SER A 15 -63.44 -31.41 13.34
CA SER A 15 -64.49 -30.42 13.00
C SER A 15 -64.83 -29.14 13.81
N ALA A 16 -65.13 -28.10 12.99
CA ALA A 16 -65.94 -26.87 13.18
C ALA A 16 -67.42 -27.14 13.60
N CYS A 17 -68.34 -26.20 13.89
CA CYS A 17 -68.71 -24.92 13.25
C CYS A 17 -69.92 -24.24 13.98
N THR A 18 -70.17 -22.92 13.81
CA THR A 18 -71.46 -22.16 13.55
C THR A 18 -71.42 -20.70 14.10
N GLN A 19 -71.46 -19.63 13.26
CA GLN A 19 -72.59 -18.77 12.76
C GLN A 19 -73.43 -18.04 13.86
N GLY A 20 -73.87 -16.76 13.80
CA GLY A 20 -73.95 -15.66 12.82
C GLY A 20 -74.75 -14.43 13.38
N ASP A 21 -75.02 -13.41 12.54
CA ASP A 21 -75.85 -12.16 12.66
C ASP A 21 -75.19 -10.83 13.15
N GLY A 22 -75.33 -9.64 12.51
CA GLY A 22 -76.05 -9.20 11.29
C GLY A 22 -75.86 -7.69 10.93
N ASP A 23 -75.67 -7.41 9.62
CA ASP A 23 -76.19 -6.38 8.67
C ASP A 23 -76.22 -4.81 8.84
N PRO A 24 -76.29 -4.03 7.71
CA PRO A 24 -75.66 -2.71 7.48
C PRO A 24 -76.60 -1.55 7.02
N HIS A 25 -76.05 -0.34 6.77
CA HIS A 25 -76.72 0.71 5.95
C HIS A 25 -75.77 1.73 5.26
N ASN A 26 -75.77 1.66 3.92
CA ASN A 26 -75.76 2.64 2.80
C ASN A 26 -75.65 4.18 3.00
N LEU A 27 -74.85 4.89 2.16
CA LEU A 27 -75.27 5.93 1.16
C LEU A 27 -74.15 6.90 0.70
N GLU A 28 -73.96 7.02 -0.62
CA GLU A 28 -73.31 8.14 -1.35
C GLU A 28 -74.34 9.24 -1.71
N VAL A 29 -73.88 10.47 -2.07
CA VAL A 29 -74.25 11.27 -3.27
C VAL A 29 -74.16 12.83 -3.11
N LYS A 30 -73.48 13.48 -4.09
CA LYS A 30 -73.64 14.83 -4.73
C LYS A 30 -72.97 16.14 -4.25
N ASN A 31 -72.13 16.67 -5.17
CA ASN A 31 -71.94 18.04 -5.73
C ASN A 31 -72.70 19.26 -5.14
N GLN A 32 -72.00 20.40 -5.00
CA GLN A 32 -72.30 21.65 -5.74
C GLN A 32 -71.27 22.79 -5.53
N ASP A 33 -70.90 23.43 -6.64
CA ASP A 33 -70.25 24.74 -6.75
C ASP A 33 -71.12 25.89 -6.20
N SER A 34 -70.49 26.96 -5.69
CA SER A 34 -70.92 28.33 -6.01
C SER A 34 -69.86 29.38 -5.66
N CYS A 35 -69.67 30.28 -6.63
CA CYS A 35 -68.76 31.42 -6.70
C CYS A 35 -69.06 32.53 -5.70
N LEU A 36 -68.03 33.26 -5.26
CA LEU A 36 -68.04 34.73 -5.22
C LEU A 36 -66.65 35.30 -5.51
N SER A 37 -66.68 36.37 -6.30
CA SER A 37 -65.62 37.03 -7.08
C SER A 37 -65.06 38.29 -6.42
N GLU A 38 -63.82 38.64 -6.80
CA GLU A 38 -63.18 39.99 -6.83
C GLU A 38 -62.94 40.67 -5.46
N GLU A 39 -61.80 41.28 -5.11
CA GLU A 39 -60.80 42.02 -5.90
C GLU A 39 -59.53 42.32 -5.04
N SER A 40 -58.37 42.44 -5.72
CA SER A 40 -57.24 43.36 -5.43
C SER A 40 -56.23 43.14 -4.28
N LYS A 41 -54.99 42.72 -4.62
CA LYS A 41 -53.78 43.60 -4.66
C LYS A 41 -52.50 42.85 -5.09
N LYS A 42 -51.76 43.47 -6.03
CA LYS A 42 -50.46 43.06 -6.59
C LYS A 42 -49.32 43.11 -5.56
N THR A 43 -48.39 42.15 -5.62
CA THR A 43 -46.95 42.43 -5.45
C THR A 43 -46.12 41.41 -6.25
N ASP A 44 -45.15 41.92 -7.03
CA ASP A 44 -44.18 41.18 -7.83
C ASP A 44 -43.36 40.16 -7.02
N GLN A 45 -43.21 38.93 -7.52
CA GLN A 45 -42.11 38.03 -7.15
C GLN A 45 -41.52 37.35 -8.41
N GLN A 46 -40.21 37.51 -8.53
CA GLN A 46 -39.33 36.99 -9.57
C GLN A 46 -39.38 35.45 -9.66
N PRO A 47 -39.12 34.84 -10.83
CA PRO A 47 -39.02 33.40 -10.94
C PRO A 47 -37.76 32.90 -10.19
N ILE A 48 -38.00 32.01 -9.24
CA ILE A 48 -36.98 31.23 -8.52
C ILE A 48 -36.19 30.42 -9.55
N ARG A 49 -34.94 30.80 -9.81
CA ARG A 49 -33.97 29.93 -10.49
C ARG A 49 -33.51 28.87 -9.49
N SER A 50 -33.72 27.61 -9.86
CA SER A 50 -33.02 26.46 -9.27
C SER A 50 -31.51 26.67 -9.37
N PRO A 51 -30.71 26.28 -8.34
CA PRO A 51 -29.27 26.41 -8.43
C PRO A 51 -28.76 25.41 -9.48
N GLU A 52 -28.36 25.94 -10.62
CA GLU A 52 -27.52 25.23 -11.59
C GLU A 52 -26.29 24.73 -10.81
N GLN A 53 -26.14 23.41 -10.74
CA GLN A 53 -24.90 22.78 -10.31
C GLN A 53 -23.80 23.30 -11.23
N ALA A 54 -22.93 24.18 -10.71
CA ALA A 54 -21.72 24.56 -11.40
C ALA A 54 -20.92 23.28 -11.64
N VAL A 55 -20.85 22.86 -12.90
CA VAL A 55 -19.94 21.79 -13.34
C VAL A 55 -18.54 22.31 -13.05
N GLU A 56 -17.93 21.79 -12.00
CA GLU A 56 -16.55 22.11 -11.63
C GLU A 56 -15.65 21.58 -12.75
N VAL A 57 -15.25 22.47 -13.66
CA VAL A 57 -14.34 22.13 -14.75
C VAL A 57 -13.01 21.74 -14.10
N LYS A 58 -12.75 20.43 -13.99
CA LYS A 58 -11.47 19.90 -13.49
C LYS A 58 -10.35 20.56 -14.29
N LYS A 59 -9.54 21.39 -13.63
CA LYS A 59 -8.39 22.05 -14.27
C LYS A 59 -7.46 20.98 -14.84
N LYS A 60 -7.17 21.06 -16.14
CA LYS A 60 -6.21 20.17 -16.81
C LYS A 60 -4.85 20.32 -16.13
N ILE A 61 -4.30 19.20 -15.67
CA ILE A 61 -2.99 19.17 -14.99
C ILE A 61 -1.91 19.31 -16.06
N THR A 62 -0.98 20.24 -15.83
CA THR A 62 0.15 20.50 -16.74
C THR A 62 1.47 20.11 -16.09
N TYR A 63 2.50 19.87 -16.89
CA TYR A 63 3.84 19.55 -16.37
C TYR A 63 4.40 20.67 -15.46
N ALA A 64 4.13 21.94 -15.78
CA ALA A 64 4.50 23.07 -14.93
C ALA A 64 3.86 23.01 -13.53
N MET A 65 2.62 22.52 -13.43
CA MET A 65 1.95 22.30 -12.15
C MET A 65 2.59 21.14 -11.37
N LEU A 66 2.94 20.04 -12.06
CA LEU A 66 3.66 18.92 -11.44
C LEU A 66 5.00 19.37 -10.85
N LEU A 67 5.76 20.18 -11.59
CA LEU A 67 7.01 20.76 -11.11
C LEU A 67 6.81 21.70 -9.91
N LYS A 68 5.78 22.57 -9.97
CA LYS A 68 5.44 23.48 -8.88
C LYS A 68 5.10 22.73 -7.59
N GLU A 69 4.38 21.63 -7.69
CA GLU A 69 3.98 20.77 -6.57
C GLU A 69 4.98 19.62 -6.31
N GLY A 70 6.19 19.67 -6.88
CA GLY A 70 7.16 18.57 -6.86
C GLY A 70 7.51 18.05 -5.46
N ARG A 71 7.47 18.91 -4.44
CA ARG A 71 7.72 18.54 -3.03
C ARG A 71 6.63 17.66 -2.40
N ARG A 72 5.48 17.51 -3.06
CA ARG A 72 4.40 16.61 -2.63
C ARG A 72 4.57 15.19 -3.17
N PHE A 73 5.55 14.97 -4.03
CA PHE A 73 5.85 13.67 -4.59
C PHE A 73 6.94 12.97 -3.77
N ASN A 74 6.62 11.78 -3.29
CA ASN A 74 7.57 10.84 -2.69
C ASN A 74 7.52 9.58 -3.54
N ILE A 75 8.42 9.49 -4.53
CA ILE A 75 8.38 8.46 -5.56
C ILE A 75 9.30 7.31 -5.17
N ASP A 76 8.71 6.18 -4.77
CA ASP A 76 9.47 5.00 -4.41
C ASP A 76 10.10 4.33 -5.64
N LEU A 77 11.41 4.07 -5.58
CA LEU A 77 12.10 3.26 -6.59
C LEU A 77 11.58 1.81 -6.58
N MET A 78 11.27 1.30 -5.39
CA MET A 78 10.69 -0.03 -5.17
C MET A 78 9.19 0.04 -4.92
N SER A 79 8.43 -0.95 -5.37
CA SER A 79 6.99 -1.04 -5.10
C SER A 79 6.68 -2.34 -4.41
N LYS A 80 6.56 -2.24 -3.09
CA LYS A 80 6.23 -3.31 -2.15
C LYS A 80 5.03 -2.89 -1.29
N LEU A 81 4.40 -3.86 -0.66
CA LEU A 81 3.34 -3.66 0.32
C LEU A 81 3.72 -4.40 1.61
N LEU A 82 3.17 -3.93 2.72
CA LEU A 82 3.35 -4.60 4.00
C LEU A 82 2.17 -5.54 4.22
N TYR A 83 2.42 -6.85 4.30
CA TYR A 83 1.41 -7.76 4.81
C TYR A 83 1.09 -7.40 6.26
N SER A 84 -0.19 -7.43 6.62
CA SER A 84 -0.64 -7.10 7.98
C SER A 84 -0.02 -8.05 9.01
N ARG A 85 0.27 -9.30 8.64
CA ARG A 85 1.08 -10.26 9.40
C ARG A 85 2.26 -10.65 8.53
N GLY A 86 3.47 -10.32 8.93
CA GLY A 86 4.67 -10.57 8.14
C GLY A 86 5.91 -10.06 8.88
N LEU A 87 7.08 -10.51 8.44
CA LEU A 87 8.33 -10.31 9.20
C LEU A 87 8.61 -8.83 9.46
N LEU A 88 8.38 -7.95 8.48
CA LEU A 88 8.59 -6.51 8.65
C LEU A 88 7.62 -5.88 9.66
N VAL A 89 6.32 -6.18 9.59
CA VAL A 89 5.34 -5.61 10.55
C VAL A 89 5.60 -6.11 11.95
N ASP A 90 5.90 -7.41 12.11
CA ASP A 90 6.19 -7.98 13.41
C ASP A 90 7.49 -7.39 13.99
N LEU A 91 8.53 -7.18 13.15
CA LEU A 91 9.77 -6.51 13.56
C LEU A 91 9.54 -5.04 13.95
N LEU A 92 8.76 -4.29 13.17
CA LEU A 92 8.43 -2.88 13.47
C LEU A 92 7.72 -2.74 14.83
N ILE A 93 6.81 -3.67 15.14
CA ILE A 93 6.12 -3.71 16.43
C ILE A 93 7.09 -4.11 17.54
N LYS A 94 7.81 -5.23 17.37
CA LYS A 94 8.75 -5.78 18.36
C LYS A 94 9.81 -4.75 18.77
N SER A 95 10.43 -4.10 17.80
CA SER A 95 11.52 -3.13 18.02
C SER A 95 11.04 -1.74 18.44
N ASN A 96 9.71 -1.52 18.57
CA ASN A 96 9.10 -0.21 18.78
C ASN A 96 9.37 0.83 17.66
N VAL A 97 9.95 0.44 16.52
CA VAL A 97 10.24 1.32 15.37
C VAL A 97 8.96 1.80 14.67
N SER A 98 7.84 1.08 14.84
CA SER A 98 6.53 1.46 14.32
C SER A 98 6.08 2.87 14.74
N ARG A 99 6.59 3.44 15.84
CA ARG A 99 6.28 4.81 16.29
C ARG A 99 6.80 5.92 15.37
N TYR A 100 7.70 5.60 14.45
CA TYR A 100 8.30 6.58 13.54
C TYR A 100 7.55 6.70 12.20
N ALA A 101 6.58 5.84 11.93
CA ALA A 101 5.82 5.85 10.68
C ALA A 101 4.33 5.62 10.93
N GLU A 102 3.51 6.20 10.05
CA GLU A 102 2.08 5.93 9.98
C GLU A 102 1.77 5.08 8.75
N PHE A 103 0.65 4.35 8.78
CA PHE A 103 0.27 3.45 7.69
C PHE A 103 -1.16 3.69 7.22
N LYS A 104 -1.39 3.53 5.92
CA LYS A 104 -2.72 3.42 5.32
C LYS A 104 -3.01 1.98 4.93
N ASN A 105 -4.28 1.60 5.06
CA ASN A 105 -4.77 0.35 4.51
C ASN A 105 -4.85 0.42 3.00
N ILE A 106 -4.48 -0.67 2.33
CA ILE A 106 -4.88 -0.86 0.94
C ILE A 106 -6.38 -1.11 0.93
N SER A 107 -7.11 -0.33 0.15
CA SER A 107 -8.58 -0.31 0.18
C SER A 107 -9.17 -1.36 -0.74
N CYS A 108 -8.50 -1.61 -1.87
CA CYS A 108 -9.02 -2.44 -2.95
C CYS A 108 -7.95 -3.37 -3.51
N ILE A 109 -8.36 -4.60 -3.82
CA ILE A 109 -7.58 -5.53 -4.64
C ILE A 109 -8.35 -5.69 -5.95
N LEU A 110 -7.65 -5.45 -7.06
CA LEU A 110 -8.20 -5.47 -8.40
C LEU A 110 -7.44 -6.51 -9.22
N THR A 111 -8.10 -7.06 -10.23
CA THR A 111 -7.46 -7.93 -11.22
C THR A 111 -7.88 -7.53 -12.61
N CYS A 112 -6.97 -7.67 -13.58
CA CYS A 112 -7.30 -7.54 -14.98
C CYS A 112 -7.73 -8.92 -15.51
N HIS A 113 -8.99 -9.04 -15.91
CA HIS A 113 -9.54 -10.25 -16.50
C HIS A 113 -10.27 -9.90 -17.80
N ASN A 114 -9.91 -10.56 -18.91
CA ASN A 114 -10.48 -10.31 -20.24
C ASN A 114 -10.45 -8.81 -20.66
N GLY A 115 -9.43 -8.07 -20.22
CA GLY A 115 -9.25 -6.65 -20.52
C GLY A 115 -10.09 -5.70 -19.68
N LYS A 116 -10.81 -6.19 -18.68
CA LYS A 116 -11.55 -5.37 -17.71
C LYS A 116 -10.86 -5.42 -16.36
N VAL A 117 -10.84 -4.29 -15.68
CA VAL A 117 -10.36 -4.19 -14.30
C VAL A 117 -11.54 -4.46 -13.38
N GLU A 118 -11.42 -5.49 -12.55
CA GLU A 118 -12.49 -5.98 -11.68
C GLU A 118 -12.02 -6.04 -10.23
N GLN A 119 -12.90 -5.67 -9.31
CA GLN A 119 -12.62 -5.76 -7.88
C GLN A 119 -12.73 -7.19 -7.37
N VAL A 120 -11.69 -7.64 -6.67
CA VAL A 120 -11.60 -8.97 -6.09
C VAL A 120 -12.26 -8.96 -4.71
N PRO A 121 -13.23 -9.87 -4.43
CA PRO A 121 -13.84 -9.98 -3.12
C PRO A 121 -12.82 -10.38 -2.04
N CYS A 122 -12.68 -9.54 -1.00
CA CYS A 122 -11.68 -9.75 0.07
C CYS A 122 -12.30 -10.23 1.40
N SER A 123 -13.62 -10.29 1.50
CA SER A 123 -14.32 -10.79 2.68
C SER A 123 -15.49 -11.70 2.31
N ARG A 124 -16.01 -12.43 3.30
CA ARG A 124 -17.27 -13.17 3.15
C ARG A 124 -18.39 -12.26 2.64
N ALA A 125 -18.50 -11.05 3.21
CA ALA A 125 -19.51 -10.07 2.80
C ALA A 125 -19.33 -9.67 1.33
N ASP A 126 -18.09 -9.44 0.89
CA ASP A 126 -17.79 -9.09 -0.51
C ASP A 126 -18.12 -10.25 -1.46
N VAL A 127 -17.81 -11.50 -1.07
CA VAL A 127 -18.16 -12.68 -1.85
C VAL A 127 -19.68 -12.80 -2.00
N PHE A 128 -20.43 -12.59 -0.92
CA PHE A 128 -21.90 -12.60 -0.97
C PHE A 128 -22.46 -11.45 -1.83
N GLY A 129 -21.89 -10.25 -1.71
CA GLY A 129 -22.28 -9.06 -2.48
C GLY A 129 -21.84 -9.07 -3.95
N SER A 130 -20.86 -9.91 -4.33
CA SER A 130 -20.31 -9.94 -5.68
C SER A 130 -21.36 -10.30 -6.73
N LYS A 131 -21.46 -9.48 -7.78
CA LYS A 131 -22.28 -9.74 -8.97
C LYS A 131 -21.53 -10.51 -10.06
N GLN A 132 -20.21 -10.64 -9.92
CA GLN A 132 -19.33 -11.32 -10.87
C GLN A 132 -19.29 -12.84 -10.63
N LEU A 133 -19.70 -13.30 -9.45
CA LEU A 133 -19.71 -14.70 -9.07
C LEU A 133 -21.14 -15.25 -9.03
N THR A 134 -21.34 -16.40 -9.65
CA THR A 134 -22.59 -17.16 -9.50
C THR A 134 -22.72 -17.72 -8.07
N VAL A 135 -23.93 -18.09 -7.66
CA VAL A 135 -24.15 -18.70 -6.33
C VAL A 135 -23.35 -19.99 -6.15
N VAL A 136 -23.16 -20.76 -7.23
CA VAL A 136 -22.36 -21.99 -7.21
C VAL A 136 -20.88 -21.66 -7.01
N GLU A 137 -20.34 -20.70 -7.76
CA GLU A 137 -18.96 -20.26 -7.61
C GLU A 137 -18.67 -19.70 -6.22
N LYS A 138 -19.60 -18.93 -5.63
CA LYS A 138 -19.46 -18.42 -4.25
C LYS A 138 -19.28 -19.57 -3.25
N ARG A 139 -20.04 -20.66 -3.38
CA ARG A 139 -19.91 -21.84 -2.51
C ARG A 139 -18.58 -22.56 -2.74
N MET A 140 -18.18 -22.74 -4.00
CA MET A 140 -16.92 -23.38 -4.36
C MET A 140 -15.72 -22.61 -3.82
N LEU A 141 -15.71 -21.29 -4.00
CA LEU A 141 -14.68 -20.40 -3.49
C LEU A 141 -14.59 -20.51 -1.96
N MET A 142 -15.70 -20.33 -1.25
CA MET A 142 -15.71 -20.42 0.21
C MET A 142 -15.24 -21.78 0.73
N LYS A 143 -15.65 -22.88 0.08
CA LYS A 143 -15.17 -24.23 0.42
C LYS A 143 -13.66 -24.33 0.24
N PHE A 144 -13.14 -23.85 -0.89
CA PHE A 144 -11.72 -23.92 -1.19
C PHE A 144 -10.87 -23.03 -0.27
N LEU A 145 -11.29 -21.79 0.00
CA LEU A 145 -10.58 -20.90 0.92
C LEU A 145 -10.58 -21.44 2.36
N THR A 146 -11.65 -22.11 2.78
CA THR A 146 -11.69 -22.79 4.09
C THR A 146 -10.69 -23.93 4.14
N PHE A 147 -10.61 -24.74 3.09
CA PHE A 147 -9.56 -25.75 2.95
C PHE A 147 -8.15 -25.11 3.01
N CYS A 148 -7.91 -24.01 2.31
CA CYS A 148 -6.60 -23.34 2.31
C CYS A 148 -6.19 -22.78 3.67
N LEU A 149 -7.12 -22.40 4.55
CA LEU A 149 -6.77 -21.91 5.90
C LEU A 149 -6.11 -23.01 6.74
N ASP A 150 -6.60 -24.23 6.62
CA ASP A 150 -6.19 -25.40 7.42
C ASP A 150 -5.57 -26.51 6.56
N PHE A 151 -5.02 -26.17 5.39
CA PHE A 151 -4.58 -27.17 4.39
C PHE A 151 -3.53 -28.13 4.97
N GLU A 152 -2.71 -27.67 5.92
CA GLU A 152 -1.68 -28.46 6.61
C GLU A 152 -2.26 -29.67 7.36
N GLN A 153 -3.55 -29.61 7.75
CA GLN A 153 -4.27 -30.70 8.41
C GLN A 153 -4.88 -31.72 7.40
N HIS A 154 -4.84 -31.40 6.11
CA HIS A 154 -5.46 -32.16 5.02
C HIS A 154 -4.42 -32.60 3.98
N GLN A 155 -3.30 -33.16 4.44
CA GLN A 155 -2.18 -33.55 3.57
C GLN A 155 -2.60 -34.52 2.46
N GLU A 156 -3.53 -35.42 2.74
CA GLU A 156 -4.11 -36.37 1.79
C GLU A 156 -4.72 -35.70 0.55
N GLU A 157 -5.14 -34.43 0.65
CA GLU A 157 -5.82 -33.72 -0.43
C GLU A 157 -4.88 -33.10 -1.46
N PHE A 158 -3.58 -32.94 -1.15
CA PHE A 158 -2.60 -32.28 -2.03
C PHE A 158 -1.23 -32.97 -2.10
N LYS A 159 -0.98 -34.01 -1.30
CA LYS A 159 0.32 -34.71 -1.24
C LYS A 159 0.85 -35.13 -2.61
N ASP A 160 -0.01 -35.70 -3.44
CA ASP A 160 0.35 -36.17 -4.79
C ASP A 160 0.56 -35.01 -5.80
N PHE A 161 0.23 -33.78 -5.39
CA PHE A 161 0.32 -32.57 -6.21
C PHE A 161 1.41 -31.60 -5.74
N THR A 162 2.14 -31.92 -4.66
CA THR A 162 3.06 -30.99 -3.97
C THR A 162 3.98 -30.22 -4.92
N GLU A 163 4.63 -30.92 -5.85
CA GLU A 163 5.59 -30.38 -6.82
C GLU A 163 4.97 -30.03 -8.18
N ILE A 164 3.67 -30.28 -8.37
CA ILE A 164 2.95 -29.97 -9.60
C ILE A 164 2.57 -28.48 -9.58
N PRO A 165 2.55 -27.77 -10.73
CA PRO A 165 2.09 -26.39 -10.80
C PRO A 165 0.74 -26.17 -10.12
N PHE A 166 0.64 -25.12 -9.30
CA PHE A 166 -0.55 -24.82 -8.50
C PHE A 166 -1.81 -24.66 -9.36
N LEU A 167 -1.68 -24.11 -10.57
CA LEU A 167 -2.78 -24.01 -11.52
C LEU A 167 -3.39 -25.38 -11.87
N GLU A 168 -2.56 -26.41 -12.05
CA GLU A 168 -3.04 -27.77 -12.34
C GLU A 168 -3.77 -28.36 -11.14
N PHE A 169 -3.30 -28.11 -9.92
CA PHE A 169 -4.01 -28.49 -8.71
C PHE A 169 -5.38 -27.81 -8.60
N LEU A 170 -5.47 -26.51 -8.94
CA LEU A 170 -6.75 -25.77 -8.96
C LEU A 170 -7.74 -26.37 -9.97
N LYS A 171 -7.25 -26.82 -11.14
CA LYS A 171 -8.05 -27.54 -12.13
C LYS A 171 -8.55 -28.88 -11.58
N CYS A 172 -7.70 -29.65 -10.89
CA CYS A 172 -8.08 -30.91 -10.25
C CYS A 172 -9.15 -30.75 -9.15
N LYS A 173 -9.20 -29.59 -8.49
CA LYS A 173 -10.26 -29.26 -7.52
C LYS A 173 -11.60 -28.87 -8.17
N ASN A 174 -11.71 -28.98 -9.50
CA ASN A 174 -12.90 -28.67 -10.30
C ASN A 174 -13.40 -27.22 -10.10
N LEU A 175 -12.49 -26.27 -9.86
CA LEU A 175 -12.82 -24.85 -9.80
C LEU A 175 -13.08 -24.31 -11.22
N THR A 176 -13.98 -23.33 -11.37
CA THR A 176 -14.18 -22.66 -12.66
C THR A 176 -12.95 -21.86 -13.06
N GLU A 177 -12.72 -21.63 -14.35
CA GLU A 177 -11.57 -20.84 -14.83
C GLU A 177 -11.51 -19.44 -14.18
N ASN A 178 -12.68 -18.83 -13.97
CA ASN A 178 -12.83 -17.56 -13.26
C ASN A 178 -12.32 -17.63 -11.81
N LEU A 179 -12.67 -18.69 -11.07
CA LEU A 179 -12.17 -18.89 -9.71
C LEU A 179 -10.67 -19.21 -9.69
N GLN A 180 -10.19 -20.01 -10.65
CA GLN A 180 -8.76 -20.32 -10.79
C GLN A 180 -7.96 -19.02 -10.99
N HIS A 181 -8.45 -18.12 -11.86
CA HIS A 181 -7.87 -16.80 -12.11
C HIS A 181 -7.79 -15.97 -10.82
N PHE A 182 -8.91 -15.83 -10.09
CA PHE A 182 -8.93 -15.07 -8.84
C PHE A 182 -7.96 -15.62 -7.80
N ILE A 183 -7.98 -16.94 -7.57
CA ILE A 183 -7.15 -17.59 -6.57
C ILE A 183 -5.67 -17.44 -6.93
N LEU A 184 -5.30 -17.76 -8.18
CA LEU A 184 -3.91 -17.75 -8.61
C LEU A 184 -3.33 -16.33 -8.65
N HIS A 185 -4.02 -15.41 -9.32
CA HIS A 185 -3.47 -14.09 -9.64
C HIS A 185 -3.79 -13.01 -8.59
N SER A 186 -4.83 -13.17 -7.78
CA SER A 186 -5.26 -12.11 -6.83
C SER A 186 -5.06 -12.46 -5.37
N ILE A 187 -5.15 -13.75 -5.02
CA ILE A 187 -5.03 -14.21 -3.63
C ILE A 187 -3.62 -14.76 -3.40
N ALA A 188 -3.23 -15.81 -4.13
CA ALA A 188 -1.91 -16.41 -4.01
C ALA A 188 -0.81 -15.50 -4.58
N MET A 189 -1.10 -14.82 -5.71
CA MET A 189 -0.17 -13.95 -6.44
C MET A 189 1.17 -14.64 -6.75
N VAL A 190 1.10 -15.90 -7.16
CA VAL A 190 2.26 -16.72 -7.53
C VAL A 190 2.34 -16.90 -9.05
N SER A 191 3.51 -17.25 -9.57
CA SER A 191 3.67 -17.63 -10.99
C SER A 191 2.85 -18.88 -11.32
N GLN A 192 2.43 -19.03 -12.57
CA GLN A 192 1.67 -20.20 -13.04
C GLN A 192 2.43 -21.52 -12.81
N ASP A 193 3.76 -21.49 -12.90
CA ASP A 193 4.64 -22.65 -12.71
C ASP A 193 4.98 -22.93 -11.25
N SER A 194 4.45 -22.13 -10.31
CA SER A 194 4.79 -22.28 -8.89
C SER A 194 4.27 -23.62 -8.35
N PRO A 195 5.07 -24.37 -7.56
CA PRO A 195 4.62 -25.60 -6.92
C PRO A 195 3.35 -25.40 -6.10
N THR A 196 2.48 -26.41 -6.07
CA THR A 196 1.20 -26.37 -5.34
C THR A 196 1.37 -25.98 -3.88
N ILE A 197 2.42 -26.48 -3.21
CA ILE A 197 2.70 -26.13 -1.82
C ILE A 197 2.93 -24.63 -1.61
N ASN A 198 3.59 -23.96 -2.57
CA ASN A 198 3.84 -22.52 -2.49
C ASN A 198 2.54 -21.73 -2.71
N GLY A 199 1.70 -22.16 -3.66
CA GLY A 199 0.39 -21.57 -3.88
C GLY A 199 -0.55 -21.70 -2.66
N LEU A 200 -0.55 -22.85 -2.00
CA LEU A 200 -1.31 -23.08 -0.77
C LEU A 200 -0.82 -22.22 0.40
N LYS A 201 0.50 -22.18 0.64
CA LYS A 201 1.10 -21.32 1.68
C LYS A 201 0.81 -19.84 1.44
N ALA A 202 0.96 -19.36 0.20
CA ALA A 202 0.66 -17.98 -0.15
C ALA A 202 -0.82 -17.64 0.06
N THR A 203 -1.72 -18.54 -0.37
CA THR A 203 -3.17 -18.40 -0.15
C THR A 203 -3.50 -18.36 1.34
N GLN A 204 -2.96 -19.29 2.13
CA GLN A 204 -3.17 -19.35 3.57
C GLN A 204 -2.67 -18.06 4.25
N HIS A 205 -1.48 -17.58 3.87
CA HIS A 205 -0.89 -16.37 4.42
C HIS A 205 -1.74 -15.13 4.12
N PHE A 206 -2.19 -14.98 2.87
CA PHE A 206 -3.11 -13.92 2.47
C PHE A 206 -4.37 -13.92 3.35
N LEU A 207 -5.00 -15.09 3.50
CA LEU A 207 -6.24 -15.23 4.28
C LEU A 207 -6.03 -14.93 5.77
N ARG A 208 -4.90 -15.34 6.36
CA ARG A 208 -4.54 -15.03 7.76
C ARG A 208 -4.33 -13.53 8.01
N CYS A 209 -3.95 -12.79 6.97
CA CYS A 209 -3.73 -11.34 7.04
C CYS A 209 -5.01 -10.50 6.93
N LEU A 210 -6.09 -11.05 6.36
CA LEU A 210 -7.35 -10.32 6.20
C LEU A 210 -7.94 -9.91 7.55
N GLY A 211 -8.52 -8.71 7.61
CA GLY A 211 -9.25 -8.23 8.79
C GLY A 211 -8.39 -7.77 9.97
N ARG A 212 -7.05 -7.83 9.91
CA ARG A 212 -6.19 -7.40 11.04
C ARG A 212 -6.28 -5.88 11.29
N TYR A 213 -6.16 -5.08 10.22
CA TYR A 213 -6.23 -3.61 10.29
C TYR A 213 -7.27 -3.00 9.33
N GLY A 214 -7.73 -3.79 8.35
CA GLY A 214 -8.67 -3.38 7.31
C GLY A 214 -9.20 -4.60 6.55
N ASN A 215 -10.00 -4.35 5.50
CA ASN A 215 -10.66 -5.42 4.75
C ASN A 215 -9.70 -6.20 3.84
N THR A 216 -8.55 -5.62 3.48
CA THR A 216 -7.49 -6.28 2.69
C THR A 216 -6.31 -6.66 3.60
N PRO A 217 -5.37 -7.50 3.15
CA PRO A 217 -4.26 -7.96 3.97
C PRO A 217 -3.06 -7.00 3.98
N PHE A 218 -3.16 -5.81 3.39
CA PHE A 218 -2.00 -4.96 3.11
C PHE A 218 -2.07 -3.57 3.75
N LEU A 219 -0.89 -3.07 4.08
CA LEU A 219 -0.60 -1.72 4.53
C LEU A 219 0.41 -1.04 3.60
N PHE A 220 0.38 0.29 3.58
CA PHE A 220 1.36 1.14 2.92
C PHE A 220 1.77 2.29 3.84
N PRO A 221 3.07 2.57 4.03
CA PRO A 221 3.53 3.68 4.87
C PRO A 221 3.16 5.04 4.24
N LEU A 222 2.70 5.98 5.06
CA LEU A 222 2.57 7.37 4.62
C LEU A 222 3.96 7.90 4.21
N TYR A 223 4.00 8.71 3.17
CA TYR A 223 5.22 9.24 2.53
C TYR A 223 6.07 8.21 1.78
N GLY A 224 5.64 6.94 1.71
CA GLY A 224 6.28 5.92 0.88
C GLY A 224 7.23 5.00 1.63
N LEU A 225 7.71 3.97 0.94
CA LEU A 225 8.57 2.93 1.48
C LEU A 225 9.95 3.44 1.88
N GLY A 226 10.39 4.58 1.32
CA GLY A 226 11.62 5.28 1.70
C GLY A 226 11.71 5.63 3.19
N GLU A 227 10.58 5.69 3.91
CA GLU A 227 10.57 5.93 5.36
C GLU A 227 11.06 4.72 6.17
N ILE A 228 10.86 3.50 5.68
CA ILE A 228 11.18 2.27 6.44
C ILE A 228 12.68 2.17 6.77
N PRO A 229 13.62 2.32 5.81
CA PRO A 229 15.05 2.34 6.12
C PRO A 229 15.43 3.46 7.10
N GLN A 230 14.81 4.65 6.98
CA GLN A 230 15.07 5.78 7.85
C GLN A 230 14.61 5.52 9.29
N CYS A 231 13.47 4.83 9.47
CA CYS A 231 12.97 4.44 10.78
C CYS A 231 13.97 3.53 11.53
N PHE A 232 14.54 2.53 10.85
CA PHE A 232 15.58 1.67 11.42
C PHE A 232 16.91 2.42 11.62
N CYS A 233 17.25 3.35 10.73
CA CYS A 233 18.44 4.18 10.91
C CYS A 233 18.33 5.08 12.15
N ARG A 234 17.14 5.62 12.41
CA ARG A 234 16.86 6.36 13.64
C ARG A 234 17.03 5.49 14.87
N MET A 235 16.54 4.24 14.85
CA MET A 235 16.76 3.30 15.95
C MET A 235 18.26 3.13 16.22
N CYS A 236 19.07 2.86 15.20
CA CYS A 236 20.51 2.74 15.34
C CYS A 236 21.15 4.00 15.95
N ALA A 237 20.75 5.20 15.50
CA ALA A 237 21.28 6.47 16.01
C ALA A 237 20.92 6.70 17.50
N VAL A 238 19.71 6.34 17.92
CA VAL A 238 19.28 6.43 19.33
C VAL A 238 20.18 5.59 20.25
N PHE A 239 20.67 4.46 19.77
CA PHE A 239 21.60 3.59 20.49
C PHE A 239 23.09 3.91 20.22
N GLY A 240 23.38 5.13 19.72
CA GLY A 240 24.76 5.64 19.56
C GLY A 240 25.40 5.37 18.19
N GLY A 241 24.66 4.86 17.21
CA GLY A 241 25.13 4.72 15.84
C GLY A 241 25.44 6.06 15.18
N ILE A 242 26.55 6.14 14.44
CA ILE A 242 26.99 7.35 13.75
C ILE A 242 26.67 7.23 12.25
N TYR A 243 26.06 8.27 11.69
CA TYR A 243 25.67 8.34 10.28
C TYR A 243 26.46 9.40 9.51
N CYS A 244 27.00 9.00 8.37
CA CYS A 244 27.75 9.87 7.47
C CYS A 244 27.20 9.75 6.03
N LEU A 245 26.33 10.68 5.61
CA LEU A 245 25.91 10.78 4.20
C LEU A 245 26.93 11.58 3.39
N ARG A 246 26.95 11.37 2.06
CA ARG A 246 27.96 11.97 1.14
C ARG A 246 29.40 11.65 1.58
N HIS A 247 29.59 10.44 2.11
CA HIS A 247 30.85 9.96 2.63
C HIS A 247 31.07 8.54 2.14
N SER A 248 31.98 8.37 1.20
CA SER A 248 32.23 7.07 0.55
C SER A 248 33.48 6.41 1.11
N VAL A 249 33.54 5.09 0.99
CA VAL A 249 34.72 4.28 1.33
C VAL A 249 35.49 3.96 0.06
N GLN A 250 36.82 4.17 0.07
CA GLN A 250 37.68 3.88 -1.07
C GLN A 250 38.07 2.40 -1.11
N CYS A 251 38.47 1.82 0.02
CA CYS A 251 38.93 0.43 0.07
C CYS A 251 38.83 -0.21 1.46
N LEU A 252 38.88 -1.54 1.46
CA LEU A 252 39.04 -2.39 2.63
C LEU A 252 40.53 -2.64 2.90
N VAL A 253 40.94 -2.54 4.16
CA VAL A 253 42.31 -2.85 4.60
C VAL A 253 42.35 -4.28 5.11
N VAL A 254 42.86 -5.19 4.29
CA VAL A 254 42.97 -6.61 4.60
C VAL A 254 44.35 -6.93 5.15
N ASP A 255 44.38 -7.62 6.29
CA ASP A 255 45.61 -8.14 6.88
C ASP A 255 46.08 -9.38 6.12
N LYS A 256 47.34 -9.38 5.65
CA LYS A 256 47.87 -10.44 4.78
C LYS A 256 48.06 -11.78 5.50
N GLU A 257 48.32 -11.76 6.80
CA GLU A 257 48.58 -12.97 7.58
C GLU A 257 47.27 -13.67 7.99
N SER A 258 46.31 -12.91 8.52
CA SER A 258 45.02 -13.45 8.94
C SER A 258 43.97 -13.54 7.84
N GLY A 259 44.17 -12.84 6.71
CA GLY A 259 43.19 -12.72 5.63
C GLY A 259 41.93 -11.93 6.01
N LYS A 260 41.88 -11.31 7.20
CA LYS A 260 40.71 -10.57 7.71
C LYS A 260 40.80 -9.09 7.39
N CYS A 261 39.65 -8.46 7.15
CA CYS A 261 39.56 -7.00 7.07
C CYS A 261 39.75 -6.38 8.46
N LYS A 262 40.51 -5.29 8.56
CA LYS A 262 40.83 -4.60 9.84
C LYS A 262 40.37 -3.15 9.88
N ALA A 263 40.19 -2.53 8.72
CA ALA A 263 39.78 -1.14 8.62
C ALA A 263 39.19 -0.83 7.24
N VAL A 264 38.55 0.33 7.13
CA VAL A 264 38.30 1.01 5.85
C VAL A 264 39.17 2.25 5.72
N ILE A 265 39.42 2.68 4.48
CA ILE A 265 39.93 4.01 4.17
C ILE A 265 38.83 4.79 3.48
N ASP A 266 38.44 5.93 4.05
CA ASP A 266 37.40 6.78 3.48
C ASP A 266 37.92 7.65 2.32
N THR A 267 37.03 8.43 1.70
CA THR A 267 37.40 9.35 0.61
C THR A 267 38.33 10.49 1.04
N HIS A 268 38.51 10.74 2.34
CA HIS A 268 39.43 11.75 2.88
C HIS A 268 40.78 11.16 3.30
N GLY A 269 40.99 9.85 3.12
CA GLY A 269 42.20 9.16 3.54
C GLY A 269 42.24 8.81 5.03
N GLN A 270 41.15 8.99 5.76
CA GLN A 270 41.03 8.58 7.15
C GLN A 270 40.89 7.06 7.24
N ARG A 271 41.73 6.43 8.06
CA ARG A 271 41.64 5.01 8.38
C ARG A 271 40.72 4.80 9.58
N ILE A 272 39.67 4.01 9.40
CA ILE A 272 38.69 3.68 10.44
C ILE A 272 38.75 2.19 10.73
N SER A 273 39.16 1.81 11.95
CA SER A 273 39.31 0.41 12.36
C SER A 273 37.96 -0.19 12.76
N CYS A 274 37.64 -1.39 12.25
CA CYS A 274 36.41 -2.11 12.58
C CYS A 274 36.69 -3.62 12.67
N SER A 275 35.88 -4.32 13.46
CA SER A 275 35.94 -5.79 13.57
C SER A 275 35.10 -6.48 12.50
N HIS A 276 33.96 -5.89 12.12
CA HIS A 276 33.01 -6.38 11.13
C HIS A 276 32.68 -5.29 10.14
N PHE A 277 32.38 -5.68 8.90
CA PHE A 277 32.03 -4.78 7.80
C PHE A 277 30.76 -5.31 7.16
N VAL A 278 29.70 -4.50 7.11
CA VAL A 278 28.49 -4.81 6.37
C VAL A 278 28.44 -3.88 5.17
N VAL A 279 28.35 -4.45 3.96
CA VAL A 279 28.41 -3.71 2.70
C VAL A 279 27.24 -4.12 1.81
N GLU A 280 26.60 -3.15 1.17
CA GLU A 280 25.58 -3.45 0.17
C GLU A 280 26.24 -3.79 -1.18
N ASP A 281 25.65 -4.73 -1.91
CA ASP A 281 26.15 -5.28 -3.16
C ASP A 281 26.68 -4.21 -4.13
N SER A 282 25.95 -3.11 -4.37
CA SER A 282 26.35 -2.08 -5.33
C SER A 282 27.68 -1.39 -5.02
N TYR A 283 28.17 -1.45 -3.78
CA TYR A 283 29.49 -0.93 -3.38
C TYR A 283 30.63 -1.94 -3.65
N ILE A 284 30.31 -3.19 -3.98
CA ILE A 284 31.29 -4.23 -4.30
C ILE A 284 31.65 -4.14 -5.78
N ARG A 285 32.96 -3.98 -6.04
CA ARG A 285 33.53 -3.91 -7.40
C ARG A 285 33.35 -5.24 -8.14
N ASP A 286 33.18 -5.15 -9.46
CA ASP A 286 32.91 -6.31 -10.32
C ASP A 286 34.00 -7.39 -10.27
N ASP A 287 35.27 -7.02 -10.05
CA ASP A 287 36.39 -7.96 -9.95
C ASP A 287 36.39 -8.79 -8.66
N GLN A 288 35.64 -8.37 -7.65
CA GLN A 288 35.44 -9.11 -6.40
C GLN A 288 34.20 -10.01 -6.46
N ARG A 289 33.44 -9.98 -7.56
CA ARG A 289 32.27 -10.83 -7.78
C ARG A 289 32.67 -12.06 -8.58
N MET A 290 32.42 -13.24 -8.00
CA MET A 290 32.58 -14.51 -8.68
C MET A 290 31.37 -14.81 -9.58
N GLN A 291 30.18 -14.38 -9.16
CA GLN A 291 28.96 -14.45 -9.94
C GLN A 291 28.59 -13.07 -10.49
N THR A 292 28.56 -12.97 -11.81
CA THR A 292 28.23 -11.72 -12.52
C THR A 292 26.82 -11.72 -13.10
N THR A 293 26.19 -12.88 -13.20
CA THR A 293 24.81 -13.01 -13.70
C THR A 293 23.82 -12.72 -12.58
N TYR A 294 23.14 -11.59 -12.70
CA TYR A 294 22.05 -11.15 -11.80
C TYR A 294 20.72 -11.08 -12.55
N LYS A 295 19.61 -11.15 -11.80
CA LYS A 295 18.28 -10.91 -12.34
C LYS A 295 18.03 -9.40 -12.44
N LYS A 296 17.01 -9.03 -13.20
CA LYS A 296 16.56 -7.64 -13.30
C LYS A 296 15.08 -7.54 -12.96
N ILE A 297 14.69 -6.43 -12.37
CA ILE A 297 13.31 -6.07 -12.07
C ILE A 297 12.93 -4.94 -13.00
N SER A 298 11.89 -5.14 -13.80
CA SER A 298 11.33 -4.09 -14.66
C SER A 298 10.38 -3.24 -13.83
N ARG A 299 10.60 -1.92 -13.83
CA ARG A 299 9.82 -0.93 -13.07
C ARG A 299 9.29 0.16 -13.98
N ALA A 300 8.05 0.55 -13.75
CA ALA A 300 7.50 1.79 -14.28
C ALA A 300 6.84 2.60 -13.16
N VAL A 301 7.01 3.92 -13.24
CA VAL A 301 6.31 4.88 -12.40
C VAL A 301 5.51 5.78 -13.32
N VAL A 302 4.21 5.89 -13.07
CA VAL A 302 3.26 6.62 -13.90
C VAL A 302 2.47 7.58 -13.01
N ILE A 303 2.36 8.84 -13.41
CA ILE A 303 1.47 9.81 -12.77
C ILE A 303 0.21 9.92 -13.63
N THR A 304 -0.96 9.68 -13.04
CA THR A 304 -2.25 9.76 -13.72
C THR A 304 -3.17 10.82 -13.09
N ASP A 305 -4.20 11.23 -13.83
CA ASP A 305 -5.18 12.26 -13.40
C ASP A 305 -6.41 11.70 -12.65
N ARG A 306 -6.57 10.37 -12.63
CA ARG A 306 -7.64 9.66 -11.91
C ARG A 306 -7.25 8.20 -11.64
N SER A 307 -8.02 7.56 -10.77
CA SER A 307 -7.91 6.12 -10.48
C SER A 307 -8.33 5.27 -11.69
N ILE A 308 -7.71 4.10 -11.82
CA ILE A 308 -8.05 3.08 -12.82
C ILE A 308 -9.47 2.53 -12.65
N LEU A 309 -9.99 2.50 -11.42
CA LEU A 309 -11.36 2.10 -11.14
C LEU A 309 -12.07 3.25 -10.40
N PRO A 310 -12.93 4.03 -11.09
CA PRO A 310 -13.64 5.14 -10.47
C PRO A 310 -14.46 4.68 -9.26
N SER A 311 -14.35 5.43 -8.16
CA SER A 311 -15.05 5.17 -6.92
C SER A 311 -15.68 6.46 -6.38
N GLN A 312 -16.59 6.34 -5.40
CA GLN A 312 -17.17 7.53 -4.74
C GLN A 312 -16.15 8.30 -3.90
N SER A 313 -15.03 7.67 -3.52
CA SER A 313 -13.93 8.32 -2.80
C SER A 313 -12.63 8.28 -3.59
N ASP A 314 -11.99 9.44 -3.73
CA ASP A 314 -10.69 9.58 -4.41
C ASP A 314 -9.51 9.13 -3.52
N HIS A 315 -9.80 8.51 -2.37
CA HIS A 315 -8.82 8.24 -1.30
C HIS A 315 -8.32 6.79 -1.31
N GLN A 316 -8.70 6.02 -2.33
CA GLN A 316 -8.38 4.61 -2.40
C GLN A 316 -6.90 4.40 -2.74
N ILE A 317 -6.35 3.33 -2.18
CA ILE A 317 -5.07 2.76 -2.57
C ILE A 317 -5.38 1.34 -3.03
N SER A 318 -4.89 0.99 -4.22
CA SER A 318 -5.29 -0.24 -4.90
C SER A 318 -4.09 -1.08 -5.30
N LEU A 319 -4.17 -2.38 -5.04
CA LEU A 319 -3.29 -3.38 -5.64
C LEU A 319 -3.99 -3.97 -6.86
N VAL A 320 -3.35 -3.95 -8.01
CA VAL A 320 -3.87 -4.50 -9.26
C VAL A 320 -2.93 -5.56 -9.79
N THR A 321 -3.47 -6.74 -10.07
CA THR A 321 -2.71 -7.81 -10.72
C THR A 321 -3.11 -7.93 -12.18
N VAL A 322 -2.11 -7.87 -13.06
CA VAL A 322 -2.27 -7.99 -14.51
C VAL A 322 -1.57 -9.29 -14.90
N PRO A 323 -2.34 -10.34 -15.26
CA PRO A 323 -1.76 -11.57 -15.78
C PRO A 323 -0.91 -11.30 -17.03
N PRO A 324 -0.02 -12.23 -17.39
CA PRO A 324 0.75 -12.17 -18.63
C PRO A 324 -0.14 -11.84 -19.84
N LEU A 325 0.25 -10.82 -20.61
CA LEU A 325 -0.43 -10.48 -21.87
C LEU A 325 -0.16 -11.53 -22.94
N GLU A 326 1.05 -12.07 -22.95
CA GLU A 326 1.50 -13.17 -23.80
C GLU A 326 2.08 -14.28 -22.91
N PRO A 327 2.10 -15.55 -23.35
CA PRO A 327 2.63 -16.67 -22.55
C PRO A 327 4.08 -16.50 -22.11
N SER A 328 4.89 -15.76 -22.87
CA SER A 328 6.30 -15.47 -22.57
C SER A 328 6.51 -14.25 -21.67
N SER A 329 5.45 -13.46 -21.41
CA SER A 329 5.53 -12.26 -20.60
C SER A 329 5.38 -12.58 -19.11
N PRO A 330 6.05 -11.83 -18.22
CA PRO A 330 5.83 -11.96 -16.79
C PRO A 330 4.44 -11.39 -16.40
N ALA A 331 3.89 -11.85 -15.28
CA ALA A 331 2.76 -11.17 -14.65
C ALA A 331 3.22 -9.80 -14.11
N VAL A 332 2.39 -8.78 -14.27
CA VAL A 332 2.67 -7.42 -13.81
C VAL A 332 1.83 -7.11 -12.59
N ARG A 333 2.48 -6.62 -11.53
CA ARG A 333 1.79 -6.05 -10.36
C ARG A 333 1.81 -4.54 -10.47
N MET A 334 0.68 -3.93 -10.16
CA MET A 334 0.51 -2.49 -10.16
C MET A 334 -0.01 -2.03 -8.81
N VAL A 335 0.61 -1.01 -8.23
CA VAL A 335 0.17 -0.37 -6.99
C VAL A 335 -0.21 1.06 -7.33
N GLU A 336 -1.48 1.41 -7.13
CA GLU A 336 -2.00 2.76 -7.34
C GLU A 336 -2.13 3.47 -5.99
N LEU A 337 -1.43 4.59 -5.85
CA LEU A 337 -1.40 5.42 -4.65
C LEU A 337 -2.13 6.75 -4.93
N SER A 338 -3.18 7.05 -4.17
CA SER A 338 -3.81 8.37 -4.19
C SER A 338 -3.02 9.39 -3.37
N SER A 339 -3.35 10.68 -3.45
CA SER A 339 -2.70 11.71 -2.63
C SER A 339 -2.81 11.50 -1.11
N PHE A 340 -3.66 10.56 -0.65
CA PHE A 340 -3.82 10.19 0.77
C PHE A 340 -2.68 9.36 1.33
N SER A 341 -1.86 8.75 0.47
CA SER A 341 -0.58 8.14 0.88
C SER A 341 0.51 9.18 1.14
N MET A 342 0.26 10.47 0.85
CA MET A 342 1.26 11.54 0.85
C MET A 342 2.42 11.31 -0.14
N THR A 343 2.20 10.54 -1.21
CA THR A 343 3.21 10.28 -2.25
C THR A 343 3.00 11.07 -3.54
N CYS A 344 1.89 11.78 -3.68
CA CYS A 344 1.59 12.62 -4.84
C CYS A 344 0.64 13.79 -4.50
N MET A 345 0.53 14.75 -5.42
CA MET A 345 -0.36 15.90 -5.25
C MET A 345 -1.85 15.53 -5.45
N PRO A 346 -2.80 16.26 -4.84
CA PRO A 346 -4.23 16.11 -5.06
C PRO A 346 -4.61 16.24 -6.53
N GLY A 347 -5.58 15.45 -6.95
CA GLY A 347 -5.96 15.34 -8.36
C GLY A 347 -5.02 14.46 -9.19
N THR A 348 -3.99 13.88 -8.59
CA THR A 348 -3.14 12.88 -9.25
C THR A 348 -3.09 11.57 -8.46
N TYR A 349 -2.69 10.52 -9.16
CA TYR A 349 -2.35 9.23 -8.59
C TYR A 349 -0.93 8.86 -9.02
N LEU A 350 -0.19 8.24 -8.10
CA LEU A 350 1.12 7.67 -8.36
C LEU A 350 0.98 6.16 -8.53
N VAL A 351 1.22 5.69 -9.73
CA VAL A 351 1.04 4.29 -10.11
C VAL A 351 2.41 3.65 -10.34
N HIS A 352 2.66 2.56 -9.64
CA HIS A 352 3.89 1.79 -9.75
C HIS A 352 3.60 0.44 -10.41
N LEU A 353 4.35 0.07 -11.45
CA LEU A 353 4.27 -1.25 -12.10
C LEU A 353 5.57 -2.03 -11.90
N THR A 354 5.48 -3.32 -11.58
CA THR A 354 6.62 -4.20 -11.31
C THR A 354 6.41 -5.57 -11.93
N CYS A 355 7.45 -6.09 -12.59
CA CYS A 355 7.56 -7.50 -12.98
C CYS A 355 9.02 -7.96 -13.02
N SER A 356 9.23 -9.27 -13.06
CA SER A 356 10.54 -9.84 -13.42
C SER A 356 10.87 -9.41 -14.86
N SER A 357 12.13 -9.06 -15.13
CA SER A 357 12.52 -8.49 -16.42
C SER A 357 12.74 -9.58 -17.48
N SER A 358 12.15 -9.39 -18.65
CA SER A 358 12.44 -10.19 -19.86
C SER A 358 13.24 -9.39 -20.90
N GLY A 359 13.19 -8.06 -20.83
CA GLY A 359 13.97 -7.14 -21.63
C GLY A 359 14.20 -5.81 -20.91
N SER A 360 14.08 -4.70 -21.63
CA SER A 360 14.02 -3.39 -20.99
C SER A 360 12.68 -3.20 -20.26
N ALA A 361 12.68 -2.39 -19.20
CA ALA A 361 11.44 -2.10 -18.48
C ALA A 361 10.36 -1.45 -19.35
N HIS A 362 10.77 -0.74 -20.41
CA HIS A 362 9.83 -0.18 -21.38
C HIS A 362 9.17 -1.27 -22.21
N GLU A 363 9.93 -2.23 -22.77
CA GLU A 363 9.39 -3.36 -23.52
C GLU A 363 8.44 -4.21 -22.68
N ASP A 364 8.79 -4.45 -21.41
CA ASP A 364 7.99 -5.28 -20.51
C ASP A 364 6.69 -4.60 -20.06
N LEU A 365 6.69 -3.27 -19.83
CA LEU A 365 5.61 -2.58 -19.12
C LEU A 365 4.81 -1.57 -19.97
N ALA A 366 5.37 -1.03 -21.05
CA ALA A 366 4.63 -0.11 -21.93
C ALA A 366 3.34 -0.73 -22.51
N PRO A 367 3.30 -2.01 -22.92
CA PRO A 367 2.06 -2.65 -23.38
C PRO A 367 0.96 -2.66 -22.31
N VAL A 368 1.31 -2.87 -21.04
CA VAL A 368 0.37 -2.82 -19.92
C VAL A 368 -0.13 -1.39 -19.68
N VAL A 369 0.78 -0.40 -19.73
CA VAL A 369 0.42 1.01 -19.58
C VAL A 369 -0.55 1.44 -20.68
N SER A 370 -0.28 1.14 -21.95
CA SER A 370 -1.17 1.47 -23.07
C SER A 370 -2.51 0.73 -23.02
N ARG A 371 -2.55 -0.46 -22.41
CA ARG A 371 -3.80 -1.20 -22.21
C ARG A 371 -4.68 -0.54 -21.15
N LEU A 372 -4.10 -0.11 -20.03
CA LEU A 372 -4.85 0.39 -18.87
C LEU A 372 -5.09 1.90 -18.90
N PHE A 373 -4.22 2.66 -19.55
CA PHE A 373 -4.24 4.13 -19.52
C PHE A 373 -4.31 4.72 -20.92
N HIS A 374 -4.79 5.95 -21.02
CA HIS A 374 -4.68 6.76 -22.21
C HIS A 374 -3.34 7.51 -22.20
N VAL A 375 -2.48 7.23 -23.19
CA VAL A 375 -1.19 7.90 -23.36
C VAL A 375 -1.33 8.93 -24.48
N PRO A 376 -1.27 10.24 -24.18
CA PRO A 376 -1.43 11.28 -25.21
C PRO A 376 -0.30 11.23 -26.23
N SER A 377 -0.65 11.16 -27.53
CA SER A 377 0.32 11.13 -28.63
C SER A 377 0.92 12.52 -28.94
N SER A 378 0.26 13.60 -28.52
CA SER A 378 0.74 14.99 -28.63
C SER A 378 0.10 15.89 -27.54
N CYS A 379 0.70 17.06 -27.25
CA CYS A 379 0.18 18.01 -26.25
C CYS A 379 -1.19 18.63 -26.60
N THR A 380 -1.73 18.36 -27.80
CA THR A 380 -2.86 19.07 -28.42
C THR A 380 -4.05 18.18 -28.79
N GLU A 381 -4.04 16.88 -28.48
CA GLU A 381 -5.25 16.08 -28.65
C GLU A 381 -6.29 16.49 -27.60
N GLU A 382 -7.23 17.35 -28.03
CA GLU A 382 -8.51 17.49 -27.39
C GLU A 382 -9.22 16.13 -27.45
N SER A 383 -9.76 15.69 -26.32
CA SER A 383 -10.56 14.48 -26.22
C SER A 383 -11.64 14.48 -27.29
N ILE A 384 -11.46 13.70 -28.36
CA ILE A 384 -12.51 13.45 -29.34
C ILE A 384 -13.64 12.76 -28.58
N GLN A 385 -14.72 13.50 -28.33
CA GLN A 385 -15.92 12.97 -27.71
C GLN A 385 -16.49 11.87 -28.61
N GLY A 386 -16.24 10.60 -28.28
CA GLY A 386 -16.93 9.48 -28.91
C GLY A 386 -16.24 8.11 -28.98
N SER A 387 -14.96 7.95 -28.58
CA SER A 387 -14.30 6.63 -28.55
C SER A 387 -14.18 6.07 -27.13
N GLU A 388 -14.16 4.73 -26.99
CA GLU A 388 -13.92 4.00 -25.71
C GLU A 388 -12.63 4.44 -24.97
N GLU A 389 -11.75 5.18 -25.64
CA GLU A 389 -10.52 5.76 -25.08
C GLU A 389 -10.79 6.87 -24.05
N ASN A 390 -11.98 7.47 -24.04
CA ASN A 390 -12.33 8.56 -23.14
C ASN A 390 -12.62 8.11 -21.69
N GLU A 391 -12.72 6.80 -21.44
CA GLU A 391 -12.93 6.26 -20.08
C GLU A 391 -11.63 6.02 -19.30
N LYS A 392 -10.49 5.86 -19.97
CA LYS A 392 -9.22 5.53 -19.30
C LYS A 392 -8.63 6.73 -18.56
N PRO A 393 -7.88 6.53 -17.46
CA PRO A 393 -7.09 7.59 -16.86
C PRO A 393 -5.99 8.07 -17.81
N VAL A 394 -5.70 9.37 -17.79
CA VAL A 394 -4.70 9.98 -18.65
C VAL A 394 -3.33 9.88 -17.98
N VAL A 395 -2.32 9.44 -18.73
CA VAL A 395 -0.92 9.48 -18.30
C VAL A 395 -0.39 10.91 -18.43
N LEU A 396 0.02 11.49 -17.31
CA LEU A 396 0.61 12.82 -17.23
C LEU A 396 2.14 12.79 -17.31
N TRP A 397 2.74 11.71 -16.80
CA TRP A 397 4.18 11.47 -16.81
C TRP A 397 4.45 9.98 -16.62
N ALA A 398 5.51 9.46 -17.24
CA ALA A 398 5.94 8.07 -17.07
C ALA A 398 7.48 7.96 -17.06
N MET A 399 7.99 7.05 -16.25
CA MET A 399 9.40 6.65 -16.21
C MET A 399 9.50 5.13 -16.18
N TYR A 400 10.40 4.59 -16.98
CA TYR A 400 10.69 3.16 -17.05
C TYR A 400 12.16 2.93 -16.73
N PHE A 401 12.47 1.96 -15.87
CA PHE A 401 13.84 1.60 -15.54
C PHE A 401 13.94 0.16 -15.06
N ASN A 402 15.11 -0.45 -15.27
CA ASN A 402 15.43 -1.75 -14.71
C ASN A 402 16.25 -1.56 -13.42
N MET A 403 15.91 -2.31 -12.39
CA MET A 403 16.73 -2.42 -11.18
C MET A 403 17.45 -3.77 -11.16
N ARG A 404 18.68 -3.78 -10.65
CA ARG A 404 19.46 -5.01 -10.41
C ARG A 404 18.84 -5.79 -9.25
N ASP A 405 18.66 -7.09 -9.44
CA ASP A 405 18.24 -8.04 -8.41
C ASP A 405 19.36 -9.07 -8.17
N THR A 406 20.03 -8.91 -7.03
CA THR A 406 21.06 -9.82 -6.52
C THR A 406 20.57 -10.68 -5.37
N SER A 407 19.25 -10.76 -5.13
CA SER A 407 18.68 -11.47 -3.99
C SER A 407 19.03 -12.96 -3.94
N GLY A 408 19.30 -13.56 -5.11
CA GLY A 408 19.73 -14.96 -5.24
C GLY A 408 21.24 -15.18 -5.09
N PHE A 409 22.03 -14.17 -4.72
CA PHE A 409 23.48 -14.33 -4.52
C PHE A 409 23.75 -14.85 -3.11
N GLU A 410 24.75 -15.72 -3.00
CA GLU A 410 25.22 -16.26 -1.73
C GLU A 410 26.56 -15.63 -1.33
N ASN A 411 27.04 -15.86 -0.11
CA ASN A 411 28.36 -15.40 0.31
C ASN A 411 29.49 -15.94 -0.59
N SER A 412 29.30 -17.13 -1.17
CA SER A 412 30.22 -17.76 -2.14
C SER A 412 30.29 -17.02 -3.48
N SER A 413 29.32 -16.14 -3.78
CA SER A 413 29.30 -15.30 -4.98
C SER A 413 30.33 -14.17 -4.92
N TYR A 414 31.00 -13.95 -3.79
CA TYR A 414 31.97 -12.88 -3.57
C TYR A 414 33.32 -13.41 -3.09
N ASN A 415 34.40 -12.82 -3.59
CA ASN A 415 35.76 -13.08 -3.10
C ASN A 415 36.12 -12.06 -2.01
N LEU A 416 35.54 -12.20 -0.82
CA LEU A 416 35.71 -11.25 0.28
C LEU A 416 36.22 -11.93 1.57
N PRO A 417 36.92 -11.18 2.45
CA PRO A 417 37.29 -11.66 3.78
C PRO A 417 36.07 -12.14 4.59
N SER A 418 36.28 -13.11 5.48
CA SER A 418 35.19 -13.75 6.23
C SER A 418 34.44 -12.84 7.22
N ASN A 419 34.99 -11.67 7.57
CA ASN A 419 34.35 -10.67 8.41
C ASN A 419 33.74 -9.49 7.62
N VAL A 420 33.57 -9.67 6.30
CA VAL A 420 32.86 -8.76 5.40
C VAL A 420 31.56 -9.45 4.99
N HIS A 421 30.44 -8.89 5.43
CA HIS A 421 29.10 -9.41 5.22
C HIS A 421 28.40 -8.60 4.14
N VAL A 422 27.80 -9.28 3.16
CA VAL A 422 27.17 -8.61 2.02
C VAL A 422 25.66 -8.59 2.20
N CYS A 423 25.07 -7.40 2.07
CA CYS A 423 23.63 -7.23 1.90
C CYS A 423 23.33 -7.02 0.42
N THR A 424 22.40 -7.78 -0.14
CA THR A 424 21.96 -7.62 -1.53
C THR A 424 20.90 -6.51 -1.63
N GLY A 425 20.61 -6.12 -2.87
CA GLY A 425 19.53 -5.18 -3.16
C GLY A 425 18.14 -5.79 -2.91
N PRO A 426 17.07 -5.00 -3.13
CA PRO A 426 15.70 -5.47 -3.02
C PRO A 426 15.37 -6.54 -4.07
N ASP A 427 14.56 -7.51 -3.66
CA ASP A 427 14.02 -8.57 -4.51
C ASP A 427 12.67 -8.17 -5.16
N ASP A 428 12.19 -8.98 -6.09
CA ASP A 428 10.91 -8.74 -6.78
C ASP A 428 9.67 -9.25 -6.00
N SER A 429 9.78 -9.70 -4.75
CA SER A 429 8.60 -10.08 -3.97
C SER A 429 7.71 -8.88 -3.59
N LEU A 430 6.45 -9.14 -3.25
CA LEU A 430 5.50 -8.09 -2.84
C LEU A 430 5.82 -7.56 -1.44
N GLY A 431 6.23 -8.46 -0.55
CA GLY A 431 6.60 -8.16 0.83
C GLY A 431 8.07 -7.78 0.98
N SER A 432 8.52 -7.68 2.23
CA SER A 432 9.92 -7.38 2.59
C SER A 432 10.60 -8.54 3.34
N ASP A 433 10.01 -9.73 3.32
CA ASP A 433 10.47 -10.89 4.08
C ASP A 433 11.92 -11.27 3.73
N TYR A 434 12.29 -11.17 2.45
CA TYR A 434 13.67 -11.38 2.00
C TYR A 434 14.66 -10.47 2.75
N SER A 435 14.40 -9.16 2.76
CA SER A 435 15.27 -8.17 3.39
C SER A 435 15.37 -8.37 4.91
N ILE A 436 14.28 -8.78 5.57
CA ILE A 436 14.30 -9.05 7.01
C ILE A 436 15.08 -10.32 7.33
N ASN A 437 14.84 -11.40 6.59
CA ASN A 437 15.60 -12.65 6.75
C ASN A 437 17.10 -12.42 6.51
N LEU A 438 17.47 -11.63 5.49
CA LEU A 438 18.87 -11.30 5.22
C LEU A 438 19.49 -10.48 6.36
N ALA A 439 18.78 -9.47 6.87
CA ALA A 439 19.26 -8.66 7.98
C ALA A 439 19.44 -9.51 9.26
N GLU A 440 18.50 -10.39 9.56
CA GLU A 440 18.56 -11.31 10.70
C GLU A 440 19.69 -12.33 10.55
N LEU A 441 19.88 -12.88 9.34
CA LEU A 441 20.99 -13.78 9.03
C LEU A 441 22.33 -13.09 9.26
N VAL A 442 22.52 -11.88 8.73
CA VAL A 442 23.74 -11.10 8.93
C VAL A 442 23.92 -10.77 10.40
N PHE A 443 22.87 -10.35 11.12
CA PHE A 443 22.93 -10.06 12.54
C PHE A 443 23.48 -11.24 13.36
N HIS A 444 22.96 -12.45 13.16
CA HIS A 444 23.44 -13.63 13.89
C HIS A 444 24.86 -14.07 13.48
N GLN A 445 25.35 -13.67 12.30
CA GLN A 445 26.77 -13.85 11.95
C GLN A 445 27.69 -12.89 12.71
N LEU A 446 27.19 -11.69 13.07
CA LEU A 446 27.92 -10.72 13.87
C LEU A 446 27.80 -11.02 15.37
N LEU A 447 26.61 -11.40 15.83
CA LEU A 447 26.23 -11.58 17.23
C LEU A 447 25.35 -12.85 17.38
N PRO A 448 25.95 -14.05 17.49
CA PRO A 448 25.21 -15.32 17.43
C PRO A 448 24.23 -15.56 18.59
N ASP A 449 24.57 -15.06 19.78
CA ASP A 449 23.83 -15.32 21.02
C ASP A 449 22.88 -14.18 21.42
N GLU A 450 22.81 -13.12 20.61
CA GLU A 450 22.02 -11.93 20.90
C GLU A 450 20.63 -11.98 20.25
N GLU A 451 19.68 -11.27 20.85
CA GLU A 451 18.33 -11.17 20.29
C GLU A 451 18.29 -10.16 19.12
N PHE A 452 17.67 -10.54 18.01
CA PHE A 452 17.48 -9.63 16.88
C PHE A 452 16.43 -8.55 17.19
N CYS A 453 16.91 -7.29 17.29
CA CYS A 453 16.13 -6.07 17.53
C CYS A 453 15.09 -6.19 18.66
N PRO A 454 15.55 -6.35 19.93
CA PRO A 454 14.65 -6.41 21.07
C PRO A 454 13.89 -5.08 21.25
N PRO A 455 12.77 -5.07 22.00
CA PRO A 455 12.06 -3.85 22.34
C PRO A 455 13.01 -2.85 23.03
N ALA A 456 13.01 -1.60 22.56
CA ALA A 456 13.70 -0.54 23.28
C ALA A 456 13.10 -0.41 24.70
N PRO A 457 13.91 -0.40 25.77
CA PRO A 457 13.41 -0.23 27.13
C PRO A 457 12.72 1.14 27.24
N ASN A 458 11.47 1.15 27.67
CA ASN A 458 10.75 2.39 27.87
C ASN A 458 11.27 3.05 29.15
N PRO A 459 11.79 4.29 29.10
CA PRO A 459 12.29 4.96 30.30
C PRO A 459 11.22 5.13 31.39
N GLU A 460 9.94 5.16 31.01
CA GLU A 460 8.81 5.22 31.94
C GLU A 460 8.55 3.91 32.69
N ASP A 461 9.08 2.78 32.20
CA ASP A 461 8.96 1.46 32.87
C ASP A 461 10.05 1.27 33.94
N ILE A 462 11.02 2.20 34.05
CA ILE A 462 12.08 2.19 35.05
C ILE A 462 11.51 2.78 36.35
N ILE A 463 11.05 1.91 37.26
CA ILE A 463 10.68 2.31 38.62
C ILE A 463 11.97 2.65 39.37
N TYR A 464 12.19 3.93 39.64
CA TYR A 464 13.21 4.36 40.58
C TYR A 464 12.74 4.00 41.99
N ASP A 465 13.47 3.13 42.69
CA ASP A 465 13.30 2.94 44.14
C ASP A 465 13.64 4.26 44.84
N GLY A 466 12.61 5.09 45.03
CA GLY A 466 12.67 6.28 45.85
C GLY A 466 12.77 5.86 47.30
N ASP A 467 13.98 5.99 47.84
CA ASP A 467 14.30 5.90 49.27
C ASP A 467 13.30 6.73 50.09
N GLN A 468 12.73 6.10 51.12
CA GLN A 468 12.06 6.82 52.20
C GLN A 468 13.12 7.60 52.98
N GLY A 469 13.30 8.88 52.71
CA GLY A 469 14.27 9.69 53.45
C GLY A 469 14.27 11.19 53.10
N GLU A 470 13.53 11.95 53.89
CA GLU A 470 13.72 13.38 54.19
C GLU A 470 13.59 14.41 53.04
N GLY A 471 12.34 14.79 52.75
CA GLY A 471 11.99 16.09 52.18
C GLY A 471 11.24 16.92 53.23
N ALA A 472 11.82 18.06 53.62
CA ALA A 472 11.41 18.91 54.73
C ALA A 472 9.92 19.33 54.72
N ILE A 473 9.31 19.27 55.91
CA ILE A 473 8.03 19.90 56.23
C ILE A 473 8.23 21.41 56.26
N PHE A 474 7.39 22.15 55.53
CA PHE A 474 6.99 23.51 55.93
C PHE A 474 5.48 23.60 55.83
N GLU A 475 4.84 23.60 57.01
CA GLU A 475 3.42 23.85 57.23
C GLU A 475 3.07 25.31 56.91
N GLY A 476 1.98 25.50 56.18
CA GLY A 476 1.21 26.74 56.15
C GLY A 476 -0.18 26.43 56.74
N ASP A 477 -0.42 26.94 57.94
CA ASP A 477 -1.51 26.67 58.87
C ASP A 477 -2.93 27.00 58.35
N SER A 478 -3.90 26.12 58.68
CA SER A 478 -5.25 26.39 59.27
C SER A 478 -6.18 27.48 58.70
N GLN A 479 -7.52 27.37 58.57
CA GLN A 479 -8.56 26.53 59.21
C GLN A 479 -9.95 26.78 58.55
N LYS A 480 -10.76 25.70 58.48
CA LYS A 480 -12.22 25.48 58.64
C LYS A 480 -13.33 26.57 58.51
N GLU A 481 -14.49 26.04 58.05
CA GLU A 481 -15.92 26.37 58.34
C GLU A 481 -16.44 27.71 57.78
N GLU A 482 -17.66 27.90 57.25
CA GLU A 482 -18.96 27.21 57.25
C GLU A 482 -19.83 27.80 56.11
N ALA A 483 -20.91 27.13 55.73
CA ALA A 483 -21.78 27.47 54.60
C ALA A 483 -22.91 28.46 54.94
N VAL A 484 -23.25 29.40 54.04
CA VAL A 484 -24.60 30.00 53.89
C VAL A 484 -24.85 30.43 52.43
N ILE A 485 -26.03 30.10 51.93
CA ILE A 485 -26.63 30.46 50.62
C ILE A 485 -27.41 31.78 50.77
N GLU A 486 -27.30 32.68 49.79
CA GLU A 486 -28.28 33.70 49.34
C GLU A 486 -27.53 34.60 48.33
N GLY A 487 -27.99 35.02 47.15
CA GLY A 487 -29.22 34.91 46.39
C GLY A 487 -29.08 35.89 45.20
N GLU A 488 -29.74 35.59 44.06
CA GLU A 488 -30.17 36.54 42.99
C GLU A 488 -29.07 37.34 42.22
N ASP A 489 -29.14 37.67 40.94
CA ASP A 489 -30.00 37.43 39.78
C ASP A 489 -29.26 38.06 38.56
N GLY A 490 -29.60 37.68 37.33
CA GLY A 490 -29.52 38.60 36.17
C GLY A 490 -28.31 38.57 35.20
N SER A 491 -28.52 37.88 34.07
CA SER A 491 -28.54 38.46 32.70
C SER A 491 -27.33 39.15 32.06
N GLN A 492 -26.89 38.54 30.94
CA GLN A 492 -26.59 39.13 29.61
C GLN A 492 -25.33 40.00 29.32
N ALA A 493 -24.62 39.54 28.28
CA ALA A 493 -24.14 40.24 27.08
C ALA A 493 -22.77 40.98 27.03
N HIS A 494 -22.02 40.60 25.97
CA HIS A 494 -21.10 41.38 25.12
C HIS A 494 -19.91 42.16 25.73
N LYS A 495 -18.70 41.87 25.24
CA LYS A 495 -17.95 42.74 24.29
C LYS A 495 -16.57 42.19 23.88
N GLN A 496 -16.26 42.38 22.60
CA GLN A 496 -14.91 42.41 22.01
C GLN A 496 -14.09 43.59 22.54
N HIS A 497 -12.76 43.44 22.60
CA HIS A 497 -11.66 44.40 22.32
C HIS A 497 -10.35 43.57 22.50
N GLY A 498 -9.27 43.60 21.69
CA GLY A 498 -8.77 44.56 20.72
C GLY A 498 -7.62 45.37 21.31
N ALA A 499 -6.35 45.01 21.04
CA ALA A 499 -5.11 45.84 21.00
C ALA A 499 -3.84 44.94 21.04
N THR A 500 -2.97 44.89 20.01
CA THR A 500 -1.72 45.69 19.80
C THR A 500 -0.72 45.63 20.98
N CYS A 501 0.60 45.43 20.83
CA CYS A 501 1.57 46.06 19.91
C CYS A 501 2.98 45.40 19.99
N SER A 502 3.82 45.71 18.98
CA SER A 502 5.31 45.86 19.00
C SER A 502 6.21 44.61 19.18
N SER A 503 7.33 44.42 18.48
CA SER A 503 8.20 45.32 17.67
C SER A 503 9.24 44.50 16.88
N GLU A 504 9.52 44.91 15.64
CA GLU A 504 10.78 44.64 14.92
C GLU A 504 11.94 45.53 15.45
N PRO A 505 13.21 45.32 15.02
CA PRO A 505 13.66 46.06 13.84
C PRO A 505 14.56 45.29 12.83
N ALA A 506 14.35 45.69 11.57
CA ALA A 506 15.21 45.81 10.37
C ALA A 506 16.74 46.02 10.60
N GLU A 507 17.69 45.88 9.66
CA GLU A 507 17.75 45.75 8.20
C GLU A 507 19.23 45.45 7.81
N SER A 508 19.49 44.85 6.64
CA SER A 508 20.39 45.46 5.63
C SER A 508 20.45 44.59 4.37
N THR A 509 20.23 45.26 3.25
CA THR A 509 20.31 44.77 1.88
C THR A 509 21.66 45.18 1.30
N ASP A 510 22.22 44.36 0.41
CA ASP A 510 23.13 44.84 -0.63
C ASP A 510 23.00 43.98 -1.88
N SER A 511 23.01 44.64 -3.03
CA SER A 511 22.60 44.15 -4.35
C SER A 511 23.70 44.37 -5.38
N ILE A 512 24.21 43.32 -6.03
CA ILE A 512 24.93 43.31 -7.33
C ILE A 512 24.85 41.83 -7.80
N GLY A 513 24.61 41.38 -9.04
CA GLY A 513 24.51 41.90 -10.40
C GLY A 513 24.58 40.65 -11.32
N HIS A 514 23.97 40.72 -12.50
CA HIS A 514 23.82 39.64 -13.49
C HIS A 514 25.10 38.88 -13.87
N GLU A 515 25.00 37.57 -14.11
CA GLU A 515 25.66 36.92 -15.25
C GLU A 515 24.93 35.64 -15.70
N ILE A 516 24.52 35.65 -16.97
CA ILE A 516 24.00 34.52 -17.73
C ILE A 516 25.21 33.78 -18.27
N LEU A 517 25.37 32.50 -17.92
CA LEU A 517 26.34 31.61 -18.54
C LEU A 517 25.62 30.46 -19.25
N THR A 518 25.98 30.38 -20.52
CA THR A 518 25.46 29.57 -21.61
C THR A 518 25.83 28.09 -21.51
N GLU A 519 25.06 27.30 -22.25
CA GLU A 519 25.25 25.89 -22.61
C GLU A 519 26.72 25.48 -22.77
N TYR A 520 27.08 24.36 -22.13
CA TYR A 520 28.26 23.58 -22.48
C TYR A 520 27.79 22.25 -23.10
N ASP A 521 27.96 22.16 -24.41
CA ASP A 521 27.99 20.93 -25.20
C ASP A 521 29.04 19.97 -24.61
N ILE A 522 28.62 18.77 -24.23
CA ILE A 522 29.53 17.64 -23.98
C ILE A 522 29.48 16.75 -25.23
N GLN A 523 30.49 16.93 -26.09
CA GLN A 523 30.78 16.06 -27.23
C GLN A 523 31.23 14.68 -26.76
N SER A 524 30.55 13.64 -27.24
CA SER A 524 30.96 12.24 -27.15
C SER A 524 32.22 11.98 -27.99
N PRO A 525 33.22 11.21 -27.52
CA PRO A 525 34.36 10.82 -28.34
C PRO A 525 34.00 9.68 -29.32
N PRO A 526 34.67 9.59 -30.48
CA PRO A 526 34.31 8.65 -31.55
C PRO A 526 34.75 7.21 -31.25
N LEU A 527 33.89 6.26 -31.61
CA LEU A 527 34.17 4.83 -31.66
C LEU A 527 35.28 4.54 -32.68
N GLY A 528 36.43 4.09 -32.18
CA GLY A 528 37.51 3.55 -33.00
C GLY A 528 37.17 2.13 -33.46
N ASN A 529 36.99 1.98 -34.78
CA ASN A 529 37.05 0.69 -35.46
C ASN A 529 38.51 0.27 -35.63
N SER A 530 38.83 -0.99 -35.33
CA SER A 530 39.87 -1.83 -35.97
C SER A 530 39.96 -3.19 -35.27
N PRO A 531 40.43 -4.24 -35.93
CA PRO A 531 40.09 -4.76 -37.26
C PRO A 531 39.29 -6.08 -37.20
#